data_AF-A0AAV7H4T4-F1
#
_entry.id   AF-A0AAV7H4T4-F1
#
_cell.length_a   1.000
_cell.length_b   1.000
_cell.length_c   1.000
_cell.angle_alpha   90.00
_cell.angle_beta   90.00
_cell.angle_gamma   90.00
#
_symmetry.space_group_name_H-M   'P 1'
#
loop_
_entity.id
_entity.type
_entity.pdbx_description
1 polymer ?
#
loop_
_entity_poly.entity_id
_entity_poly.type
_entity_poly.pdbx_seq_one_letter_code
_entity_poly.pdbx_strand_id
1 'polypeptide(L)'
;MSNAVVGLHETVLDNLQPHSSLKKLEICSFMGARSAMWMNNIHLISKLQYIKLENCLKWQTLPPFWRLSFLKSLYLNNILRVQGLDYKFNGNDKVHVFPSLEVLYIEKLEALADWFVATATSYECLFPCLTVLLLKECPYLQELPSCPPNLRKLEIANIGWKGLWAPKIRPRPPPDFMDQQDCNWLQGISNYCSISIRRCPNLISLEGHQEMDSTGKCQLILSELVMNDPSLLLMVPLRSITSIQRLEIKENYAMISFPIEADQWFLQVSSSLRYLNFRCLKSLQSLPSSLESLSSLEILCMEDVPQLQLLPNIPASLERLELIYLESLQCLPTSLSFSLKYLELVGIPLQKLPDLPPSLCELRLFNLEHLDCLPSCLHSISSLLELVIYKVPQLQELPGLPPSLKSLLIEYCHPQLMERYGKYAASYEQRFGHIHRVRI
;
A
#
# COMPACT_ATOMS: atom_id res chain seq x y z
N MET A 1 39.14 -8.53 -0.85
CA MET A 1 39.27 -9.41 0.35
C MET A 1 39.71 -10.80 -0.11
N SER A 2 40.72 -11.39 0.52
CA SER A 2 41.36 -12.64 0.09
C SER A 2 40.46 -13.88 0.22
N ASN A 3 40.68 -14.90 -0.63
CA ASN A 3 39.98 -16.19 -0.59
C ASN A 3 40.11 -16.92 0.77
N ALA A 4 41.16 -16.63 1.54
CA ALA A 4 41.39 -17.22 2.86
C ALA A 4 40.32 -16.84 3.90
N VAL A 5 39.75 -15.63 3.84
CA VAL A 5 38.69 -15.19 4.76
C VAL A 5 37.36 -15.86 4.44
N VAL A 6 37.08 -16.12 3.15
CA VAL A 6 35.85 -16.81 2.71
C VAL A 6 35.79 -18.24 3.24
N GLY A 7 36.90 -18.98 3.15
CA GLY A 7 36.97 -20.35 3.67
C GLY A 7 36.72 -20.45 5.17
N LEU A 8 37.18 -19.46 5.96
CA LEU A 8 37.00 -19.45 7.42
C LEU A 8 35.51 -19.38 7.83
N HIS A 9 34.72 -18.55 7.15
CA HIS A 9 33.28 -18.44 7.45
C HIS A 9 32.54 -19.74 7.17
N GLU A 10 32.85 -20.41 6.06
CA GLU A 10 32.22 -21.69 5.70
C GLU A 10 32.56 -22.77 6.73
N THR A 11 33.83 -22.86 7.16
CA THR A 11 34.25 -23.83 8.19
C THR A 11 33.58 -23.56 9.53
N VAL A 12 33.45 -22.29 9.94
CA VAL A 12 32.72 -21.93 11.17
C VAL A 12 31.26 -22.36 11.07
N LEU A 13 30.59 -22.08 9.95
CA LEU A 13 29.19 -22.46 9.76
C LEU A 13 29.01 -23.98 9.74
N ASP A 14 29.93 -24.74 9.14
CA ASP A 14 29.93 -26.21 9.19
C ASP A 14 30.07 -26.74 10.62
N ASN A 15 30.97 -26.15 11.42
CA ASN A 15 31.27 -26.60 12.78
C ASN A 15 30.19 -26.25 13.82
N LEU A 16 29.30 -25.29 13.53
CA LEU A 16 28.24 -24.89 14.46
C LEU A 16 27.21 -25.98 14.72
N GLN A 17 27.00 -26.89 13.75
CA GLN A 17 26.03 -28.00 13.75
C GLN A 17 24.99 -27.94 14.89
N PRO A 18 23.91 -27.15 14.74
CA PRO A 18 22.97 -26.92 15.83
C PRO A 18 22.21 -28.18 16.21
N HIS A 19 21.70 -28.21 17.45
CA HIS A 19 20.89 -29.32 17.94
C HIS A 19 19.62 -29.50 17.07
N SER A 20 19.20 -30.74 16.87
CA SER A 20 18.03 -31.11 16.04
C SER A 20 16.67 -30.61 16.58
N SER A 21 16.66 -29.90 17.71
CA SER A 21 15.50 -29.21 18.27
C SER A 21 15.42 -27.73 17.87
N LEU A 22 16.38 -27.22 17.09
CA LEU A 22 16.41 -25.83 16.66
C LEU A 22 15.14 -25.50 15.87
N LYS A 23 14.43 -24.45 16.31
CA LYS A 23 13.22 -23.93 15.66
C LYS A 23 13.45 -22.65 14.88
N LYS A 24 14.49 -21.90 15.23
CA LYS A 24 14.77 -20.57 14.69
C LYS A 24 16.23 -20.49 14.26
N LEU A 25 16.46 -20.15 13.00
CA LEU A 25 17.78 -19.97 12.42
C LEU A 25 17.89 -18.56 11.83
N GLU A 26 18.89 -17.81 12.27
CA GLU A 26 19.22 -16.50 11.72
C GLU A 26 20.69 -16.47 11.33
N ILE A 27 20.98 -16.08 10.10
CA ILE A 27 22.35 -15.92 9.60
C ILE A 27 22.45 -14.54 8.96
N CYS A 28 23.32 -13.69 9.51
CA CYS A 28 23.50 -12.32 9.07
C CYS A 28 24.95 -12.10 8.63
N SER A 29 25.13 -11.34 7.54
CA SER A 29 26.44 -10.92 7.03
C SER A 29 27.40 -12.07 6.75
N PHE A 30 26.88 -13.23 6.31
CA PHE A 30 27.70 -14.40 5.99
C PHE A 30 28.44 -14.20 4.66
N MET A 31 29.76 -14.34 4.72
CA MET A 31 30.66 -14.07 3.60
C MET A 31 31.11 -15.33 2.84
N GLY A 32 30.61 -16.51 3.22
CA GLY A 32 30.85 -17.76 2.50
C GLY A 32 30.00 -17.87 1.23
N ALA A 33 30.42 -18.71 0.30
CA ALA A 33 29.73 -18.92 -0.98
C ALA A 33 28.71 -20.07 -0.94
N ARG A 34 28.92 -21.06 -0.06
CA ARG A 34 28.05 -22.23 0.10
C ARG A 34 27.35 -22.25 1.46
N SER A 35 26.23 -22.96 1.51
CA SER A 35 25.60 -23.36 2.76
C SER A 35 26.47 -24.37 3.54
N ALA A 36 26.24 -24.47 4.85
CA ALA A 36 26.84 -25.53 5.64
C ALA A 36 26.25 -26.91 5.31
N MET A 37 27.06 -27.95 5.47
CA MET A 37 26.69 -29.33 5.13
C MET A 37 25.46 -29.81 5.91
N TRP A 38 25.34 -29.43 7.18
CA TRP A 38 24.18 -29.78 8.00
C TRP A 38 22.88 -29.12 7.53
N MET A 39 22.94 -27.95 6.86
CA MET A 39 21.76 -27.30 6.28
C MET A 39 21.22 -28.04 5.07
N ASN A 40 22.07 -28.80 4.37
CA ASN A 40 21.64 -29.61 3.22
C ASN A 40 21.02 -30.96 3.64
N ASN A 41 21.09 -31.31 4.92
CA ASN A 41 20.46 -32.50 5.48
C ASN A 41 19.10 -32.16 6.12
N ILE A 42 18.01 -32.46 5.42
CA ILE A 42 16.63 -32.19 5.84
C ILE A 42 16.31 -32.73 7.23
N HIS A 43 16.86 -33.88 7.63
CA HIS A 43 16.58 -34.46 8.94
C HIS A 43 17.10 -33.57 10.08
N LEU A 44 18.25 -32.91 9.89
CA LEU A 44 18.86 -32.03 10.90
C LEU A 44 18.11 -30.71 11.04
N ILE A 45 17.52 -30.21 9.95
CA ILE A 45 16.81 -28.92 9.93
C ILE A 45 15.27 -29.08 9.95
N SER A 46 14.76 -30.30 10.10
CA SER A 46 13.34 -30.62 9.99
C SER A 46 12.43 -29.85 10.95
N LYS A 47 12.90 -29.48 12.15
CA LYS A 47 12.11 -28.75 13.16
C LYS A 47 12.16 -27.23 13.03
N LEU A 48 12.88 -26.69 12.03
CA LEU A 48 12.95 -25.26 11.79
C LEU A 48 11.57 -24.73 11.40
N GLN A 49 11.16 -23.67 12.11
CA GLN A 49 9.92 -22.93 11.90
C GLN A 49 10.17 -21.53 11.36
N TYR A 50 11.36 -20.98 11.61
CA TYR A 50 11.75 -19.64 11.21
C TYR A 50 13.17 -19.66 10.66
N ILE A 51 13.35 -19.07 9.48
CA ILE A 51 14.66 -18.89 8.85
C ILE A 51 14.77 -17.44 8.38
N LYS A 52 15.88 -16.78 8.77
CA LYS A 52 16.25 -15.46 8.27
C LYS A 52 17.69 -15.48 7.75
N LEU A 53 17.88 -15.12 6.50
CA LEU A 53 19.18 -14.91 5.87
C LEU A 53 19.27 -13.45 5.44
N GLU A 54 20.27 -12.73 5.95
CA GLU A 54 20.43 -11.29 5.72
C GLU A 54 21.88 -10.97 5.32
N ASN A 55 22.08 -10.11 4.31
CA ASN A 55 23.39 -9.62 3.87
C ASN A 55 24.39 -10.75 3.52
N CYS A 56 23.89 -11.84 2.93
CA CYS A 56 24.66 -13.04 2.56
C CYS A 56 25.16 -12.95 1.10
N LEU A 57 25.97 -11.93 0.80
CA LEU A 57 26.21 -11.45 -0.56
C LEU A 57 26.87 -12.46 -1.52
N LYS A 58 27.68 -13.39 -0.99
CA LYS A 58 28.41 -14.37 -1.81
C LYS A 58 27.68 -15.70 -1.96
N TRP A 59 26.59 -15.90 -1.22
CA TRP A 59 25.87 -17.17 -1.13
C TRP A 59 25.19 -17.51 -2.46
N GLN A 60 25.54 -18.67 -3.04
CA GLN A 60 25.12 -19.05 -4.40
C GLN A 60 23.87 -19.95 -4.42
N THR A 61 23.79 -20.94 -3.53
CA THR A 61 22.71 -21.94 -3.52
C THR A 61 22.04 -22.03 -2.16
N LEU A 62 20.72 -21.86 -2.12
CA LEU A 62 19.96 -22.04 -0.89
C LEU A 62 19.83 -23.54 -0.53
N PRO A 63 19.90 -23.89 0.77
CA PRO A 63 19.54 -25.23 1.22
C PRO A 63 18.07 -25.57 0.90
N PRO A 64 17.66 -26.85 1.00
CA PRO A 64 16.32 -27.32 0.63
C PRO A 64 15.21 -26.91 1.61
N PHE A 65 15.10 -25.61 1.91
CA PHE A 65 14.11 -25.03 2.83
C PHE A 65 12.67 -25.27 2.37
N TRP A 66 12.46 -25.41 1.06
CA TRP A 66 11.16 -25.71 0.47
C TRP A 66 10.59 -27.08 0.85
N ARG A 67 11.42 -27.99 1.38
CA ARG A 67 10.98 -29.32 1.84
C ARG A 67 10.64 -29.36 3.33
N LEU A 68 10.79 -28.25 4.06
CA LEU A 68 10.59 -28.22 5.50
C LEU A 68 9.10 -28.14 5.86
N SER A 69 8.59 -29.21 6.47
CA SER A 69 7.18 -29.33 6.85
C SER A 69 6.75 -28.42 7.99
N PHE A 70 7.68 -27.89 8.79
CA PHE A 70 7.36 -27.03 9.93
C PHE A 70 7.71 -25.56 9.70
N LEU A 71 8.30 -25.22 8.54
CA LEU A 71 8.76 -23.86 8.25
C LEU A 71 7.56 -22.94 8.03
N LYS A 72 7.36 -22.00 8.96
CA LYS A 72 6.29 -21.00 8.93
C LYS A 72 6.72 -19.67 8.35
N SER A 73 7.98 -19.29 8.54
CA SER A 73 8.48 -17.98 8.10
C SER A 73 9.85 -18.06 7.46
N LEU A 74 9.98 -17.48 6.27
CA LEU A 74 11.22 -17.41 5.51
C LEU A 74 11.50 -15.95 5.12
N TYR A 75 12.64 -15.43 5.59
CA TYR A 75 13.12 -14.09 5.28
C TYR A 75 14.45 -14.18 4.55
N LEU A 76 14.50 -13.68 3.32
CA LEU A 76 15.69 -13.60 2.49
C LEU A 76 15.92 -12.13 2.13
N ASN A 77 17.00 -11.53 2.66
CA ASN A 77 17.34 -10.15 2.38
C ASN A 77 18.79 -10.02 1.89
N ASN A 78 18.96 -9.34 0.75
CA ASN A 78 20.26 -8.96 0.21
C ASN A 78 21.16 -10.18 -0.02
N ILE A 79 20.67 -11.09 -0.88
CA ILE A 79 21.35 -12.32 -1.30
C ILE A 79 21.53 -12.28 -2.81
N LEU A 80 22.65 -11.74 -3.26
CA LEU A 80 22.81 -11.26 -4.64
C LEU A 80 23.01 -12.36 -5.70
N ARG A 81 23.42 -13.57 -5.32
CA ARG A 81 23.85 -14.61 -6.27
C ARG A 81 22.88 -15.76 -6.45
N VAL A 82 21.81 -15.82 -5.66
CA VAL A 82 20.81 -16.89 -5.76
C VAL A 82 19.93 -16.65 -6.99
N GLN A 83 20.02 -17.55 -7.98
CA GLN A 83 19.29 -17.45 -9.24
C GLN A 83 17.89 -18.08 -9.20
N GLY A 84 17.70 -19.03 -8.29
CA GLY A 84 16.49 -19.80 -8.08
C GLY A 84 16.76 -20.89 -7.03
N LEU A 85 15.71 -21.59 -6.63
CA LEU A 85 15.85 -22.75 -5.76
C LEU A 85 16.30 -23.95 -6.62
N ASP A 86 17.44 -24.56 -6.28
CA ASP A 86 17.98 -25.73 -6.99
C ASP A 86 17.03 -26.91 -6.79
N TYR A 87 16.34 -27.31 -7.86
CA TYR A 87 15.28 -28.32 -7.83
C TYR A 87 15.78 -29.62 -8.44
N LYS A 88 16.05 -30.63 -7.58
CA LYS A 88 16.26 -32.02 -8.01
C LYS A 88 15.18 -32.90 -7.41
N PHE A 89 14.09 -33.08 -8.16
CA PHE A 89 13.06 -34.07 -7.82
C PHE A 89 13.42 -35.42 -8.41
N ASN A 90 13.32 -36.47 -7.60
CA ASN A 90 13.25 -37.83 -8.11
C ASN A 90 11.79 -38.07 -8.48
N GLY A 91 11.53 -38.32 -9.77
CA GLY A 91 10.24 -38.07 -10.42
C GLY A 91 9.09 -39.02 -10.07
N ASN A 92 8.59 -39.03 -8.84
CA ASN A 92 7.32 -39.67 -8.50
C ASN A 92 6.54 -39.06 -7.32
N ASP A 93 7.03 -38.00 -6.66
CA ASP A 93 6.33 -37.44 -5.51
C ASP A 93 5.43 -36.26 -5.92
N LYS A 94 4.12 -36.35 -5.64
CA LYS A 94 3.25 -35.18 -5.52
C LYS A 94 3.73 -34.39 -4.30
N VAL A 95 4.54 -33.36 -4.48
CA VAL A 95 5.11 -32.59 -3.36
C VAL A 95 4.51 -31.20 -3.30
N HIS A 96 3.87 -30.91 -2.17
CA HIS A 96 3.65 -29.53 -1.75
C HIS A 96 5.00 -28.90 -1.41
N VAL A 97 5.41 -27.96 -2.24
CA VAL A 97 6.52 -27.05 -1.94
C VAL A 97 6.06 -26.13 -0.81
N PHE A 98 6.92 -25.87 0.18
CA PHE A 98 6.61 -25.00 1.33
C PHE A 98 5.24 -25.30 1.99
N PRO A 99 5.02 -26.54 2.47
CA PRO A 99 3.69 -27.02 2.87
C PRO A 99 3.07 -26.28 4.07
N SER A 100 3.85 -25.54 4.86
CA SER A 100 3.37 -24.82 6.05
C SER A 100 3.87 -23.38 6.12
N LEU A 101 4.40 -22.84 5.01
CA LEU A 101 4.93 -21.48 5.00
C LEU A 101 3.78 -20.48 5.02
N GLU A 102 3.75 -19.66 6.07
CA GLU A 102 2.73 -18.63 6.31
C GLU A 102 3.23 -17.25 5.85
N VAL A 103 4.53 -16.98 6.00
CA VAL A 103 5.17 -15.69 5.69
C VAL A 103 6.40 -15.89 4.81
N LEU A 104 6.42 -15.23 3.65
CA LEU A 104 7.56 -15.18 2.75
C LEU A 104 7.96 -13.72 2.50
N TYR A 105 9.19 -13.39 2.85
CA TYR A 105 9.79 -12.08 2.60
C TYR A 105 11.07 -12.25 1.79
N ILE A 106 11.11 -11.59 0.64
CA ILE A 106 12.26 -11.55 -0.25
C ILE A 106 12.55 -10.08 -0.61
N GLU A 107 13.75 -9.60 -0.30
CA GLU A 107 14.23 -8.26 -0.64
C GLU A 107 15.65 -8.34 -1.22
N LYS A 108 15.93 -7.62 -2.31
CA LYS A 108 17.28 -7.52 -2.89
C LYS A 108 17.90 -8.87 -3.26
N LEU A 109 17.10 -9.74 -3.88
CA LEU A 109 17.58 -10.97 -4.53
C LEU A 109 17.69 -10.71 -6.04
N GLU A 110 18.69 -9.92 -6.43
CA GLU A 110 18.81 -9.43 -7.80
C GLU A 110 19.04 -10.55 -8.82
N ALA A 111 19.72 -11.65 -8.49
CA ALA A 111 19.91 -12.74 -9.45
C ALA A 111 18.66 -13.64 -9.62
N LEU A 112 17.63 -13.50 -8.77
CA LEU A 112 16.46 -14.38 -8.77
C LEU A 112 15.61 -14.16 -10.03
N ALA A 113 15.74 -15.07 -10.99
CA ALA A 113 15.01 -15.01 -12.26
C ALA A 113 13.76 -15.90 -12.25
N ASP A 114 13.81 -17.02 -11.54
CA ASP A 114 12.70 -17.96 -11.39
C ASP A 114 12.71 -18.54 -9.96
N TRP A 115 11.55 -18.99 -9.50
CA TRP A 115 11.41 -19.64 -8.19
C TRP A 115 12.19 -20.95 -8.13
N PHE A 116 12.26 -21.70 -9.23
CA PHE A 116 12.95 -22.98 -9.34
C PHE A 116 13.75 -23.08 -10.63
N VAL A 117 14.96 -23.64 -10.56
CA VAL A 117 15.78 -23.91 -11.74
C VAL A 117 15.24 -25.16 -12.45
N ALA A 118 14.84 -25.03 -13.72
CA ALA A 118 13.98 -25.98 -14.42
C ALA A 118 14.53 -27.40 -14.62
N THR A 119 13.84 -28.41 -14.06
CA THR A 119 13.68 -29.78 -14.62
C THR A 119 12.31 -30.37 -14.26
N ALA A 120 11.35 -30.25 -15.19
CA ALA A 120 10.12 -31.03 -15.38
C ALA A 120 8.95 -31.07 -14.35
N THR A 121 7.74 -30.92 -14.94
CA THR A 121 6.39 -31.45 -14.63
C THR A 121 5.63 -31.04 -13.35
N SER A 122 4.51 -30.34 -13.59
CA SER A 122 3.30 -30.19 -12.76
C SER A 122 3.47 -29.76 -11.29
N TYR A 123 3.37 -28.45 -11.05
CA TYR A 123 3.12 -27.91 -9.71
C TYR A 123 1.61 -27.77 -9.47
N GLU A 124 1.11 -28.36 -8.38
CA GLU A 124 -0.29 -28.23 -7.95
C GLU A 124 -0.52 -26.98 -7.07
N CYS A 125 0.46 -26.55 -6.24
CA CYS A 125 0.49 -25.26 -5.53
C CYS A 125 1.85 -25.06 -4.81
N LEU A 126 2.57 -23.96 -5.05
CA LEU A 126 3.89 -23.72 -4.40
C LEU A 126 3.81 -23.28 -2.93
N PHE A 127 2.67 -22.71 -2.53
CA PHE A 127 2.54 -21.95 -1.29
C PHE A 127 1.13 -22.15 -0.67
N PRO A 128 0.76 -23.37 -0.27
CA PRO A 128 -0.62 -23.69 0.13
C PRO A 128 -1.11 -22.92 1.37
N CYS A 129 -0.21 -22.62 2.32
CA CYS A 129 -0.52 -21.96 3.58
C CYS A 129 -0.12 -20.48 3.63
N LEU A 130 0.32 -19.89 2.52
CA LEU A 130 0.92 -18.56 2.54
C LEU A 130 -0.15 -17.49 2.76
N THR A 131 0.10 -16.66 3.78
CA THR A 131 -0.79 -15.56 4.19
C THR A 131 -0.19 -14.20 3.89
N VAL A 132 1.14 -14.09 3.92
CA VAL A 132 1.87 -12.84 3.68
C VAL A 132 3.01 -13.08 2.69
N LEU A 133 2.97 -12.38 1.56
CA LEU A 133 4.01 -12.37 0.54
C LEU A 133 4.55 -10.95 0.36
N LEU A 134 5.84 -10.75 0.62
CA LEU A 134 6.52 -9.46 0.48
C LEU A 134 7.72 -9.65 -0.46
N LEU A 135 7.69 -9.04 -1.64
CA LEU A 135 8.73 -9.10 -2.66
C LEU A 135 9.21 -7.69 -2.99
N LYS A 136 10.50 -7.39 -2.79
CA LYS A 136 11.08 -6.07 -3.06
C LYS A 136 12.40 -6.19 -3.81
N GLU A 137 12.63 -5.30 -4.76
CA GLU A 137 13.92 -5.17 -5.46
C GLU A 137 14.41 -6.52 -6.05
N CYS A 138 13.51 -7.22 -6.74
CA CYS A 138 13.80 -8.47 -7.47
C CYS A 138 13.45 -8.27 -8.96
N PRO A 139 14.28 -7.54 -9.73
CA PRO A 139 13.91 -7.06 -11.07
C PRO A 139 13.90 -8.15 -12.14
N TYR A 140 14.54 -9.30 -11.91
CA TYR A 140 14.57 -10.40 -12.89
C TYR A 140 13.46 -11.42 -12.68
N LEU A 141 12.82 -11.45 -11.51
CA LEU A 141 11.69 -12.33 -11.24
C LEU A 141 10.52 -11.92 -12.14
N GLN A 142 10.07 -12.81 -13.02
CA GLN A 142 9.10 -12.47 -14.08
C GLN A 142 7.64 -12.74 -13.71
N GLU A 143 7.36 -13.70 -12.82
CA GLU A 143 5.99 -14.10 -12.50
C GLU A 143 5.86 -14.80 -11.14
N LEU A 144 4.63 -14.83 -10.62
CA LEU A 144 4.21 -15.74 -9.57
C LEU A 144 3.47 -16.93 -10.22
N PRO A 145 3.93 -18.18 -10.02
CA PRO A 145 3.41 -19.32 -10.76
C PRO A 145 2.00 -19.78 -10.33
N SER A 146 1.54 -19.44 -9.12
CA SER A 146 0.19 -19.74 -8.66
C SER A 146 -0.26 -18.75 -7.58
N CYS A 147 -1.53 -18.35 -7.60
CA CYS A 147 -2.10 -17.51 -6.54
C CYS A 147 -2.26 -18.33 -5.24
N PRO A 148 -1.65 -17.91 -4.11
CA PRO A 148 -1.84 -18.60 -2.84
C PRO A 148 -3.29 -18.41 -2.33
N PRO A 149 -4.01 -19.47 -1.96
CA PRO A 149 -5.45 -19.40 -1.64
C PRO A 149 -5.74 -18.68 -0.31
N ASN A 150 -4.77 -18.63 0.59
CA ASN A 150 -4.93 -18.03 1.92
C ASN A 150 -4.27 -16.64 2.04
N LEU A 151 -3.90 -16.03 0.90
CA LEU A 151 -3.16 -14.78 0.89
C LEU A 151 -4.01 -13.64 1.44
N ARG A 152 -3.51 -12.99 2.49
CA ARG A 152 -4.12 -11.82 3.14
C ARG A 152 -3.37 -10.54 2.85
N LYS A 153 -2.06 -10.63 2.59
CA LYS A 153 -1.21 -9.49 2.28
C LYS A 153 -0.23 -9.82 1.16
N LEU A 154 -0.26 -9.01 0.11
CA LEU A 154 0.73 -9.01 -0.96
C LEU A 154 1.39 -7.63 -1.04
N GLU A 155 2.70 -7.56 -0.95
CA GLU A 155 3.46 -6.34 -1.24
C GLU A 155 4.52 -6.65 -2.28
N ILE A 156 4.43 -6.00 -3.44
CA ILE A 156 5.44 -6.08 -4.49
C ILE A 156 6.00 -4.68 -4.76
N ALA A 157 7.33 -4.56 -4.76
CA ALA A 157 8.01 -3.30 -5.06
C ALA A 157 9.23 -3.50 -5.97
N ASN A 158 9.32 -2.77 -7.09
CA ASN A 158 10.46 -2.87 -8.02
C ASN A 158 10.71 -4.32 -8.48
N ILE A 159 9.66 -4.97 -9.00
CA ILE A 159 9.69 -6.35 -9.49
C ILE A 159 9.55 -6.36 -11.01
N GLY A 160 10.22 -7.32 -11.66
CA GLY A 160 10.18 -7.51 -13.11
C GLY A 160 8.90 -8.11 -13.69
N TRP A 161 7.82 -8.20 -12.90
CA TRP A 161 6.60 -8.90 -13.30
C TRP A 161 5.94 -8.27 -14.52
N LYS A 162 5.49 -9.13 -15.42
CA LYS A 162 4.76 -8.76 -16.64
C LYS A 162 3.24 -8.91 -16.51
N GLY A 163 2.78 -9.65 -15.50
CA GLY A 163 1.36 -9.78 -15.15
C GLY A 163 1.23 -10.21 -13.69
N LEU A 164 0.11 -9.85 -13.04
CA LEU A 164 -0.12 -10.19 -11.62
C LEU A 164 -0.44 -11.69 -11.43
N TRP A 165 -1.15 -12.30 -12.39
CA TRP A 165 -1.52 -13.71 -12.36
C TRP A 165 -1.73 -14.22 -13.79
N ALA A 166 -0.65 -14.61 -14.46
CA ALA A 166 -0.76 -15.32 -15.74
C ALA A 166 -0.46 -16.79 -15.48
N PRO A 167 -1.41 -17.73 -15.66
CA PRO A 167 -1.00 -19.09 -15.90
C PRO A 167 -0.25 -19.08 -17.22
N LYS A 168 0.99 -19.59 -17.26
CA LYS A 168 1.55 -20.08 -18.52
C LYS A 168 0.50 -21.05 -19.08
N ILE A 169 -0.17 -20.68 -20.17
CA ILE A 169 -1.14 -21.56 -20.84
C ILE A 169 -0.37 -22.84 -21.15
N ARG A 170 -0.65 -23.90 -20.38
CA ARG A 170 -0.04 -25.20 -20.61
C ARG A 170 -0.76 -25.86 -21.77
N PRO A 171 -0.07 -26.55 -22.68
CA PRO A 171 -0.71 -27.49 -23.58
C PRO A 171 -1.55 -28.46 -22.73
N ARG A 172 -2.80 -28.67 -23.14
CA ARG A 172 -3.74 -29.62 -22.52
C ARG A 172 -3.00 -30.95 -22.29
N PRO A 173 -3.01 -31.54 -21.07
CA PRO A 173 -2.42 -32.85 -20.88
C PRO A 173 -3.13 -33.89 -21.79
N PRO A 174 -2.42 -34.96 -22.20
CA PRO A 174 -3.01 -36.02 -23.01
C PRO A 174 -4.29 -36.57 -22.37
N PRO A 175 -5.27 -37.01 -23.19
CA PRO A 175 -6.60 -37.41 -22.73
C PRO A 175 -6.65 -38.60 -21.75
N ASP A 176 -5.53 -39.29 -21.52
CA ASP A 176 -5.47 -40.47 -20.65
C ASP A 176 -5.29 -40.14 -19.15
N PHE A 177 -5.13 -38.87 -18.78
CA PHE A 177 -5.14 -38.42 -17.38
C PHE A 177 -6.55 -37.95 -16.96
N MET A 178 -7.52 -38.87 -16.97
CA MET A 178 -8.86 -38.61 -16.41
C MET A 178 -8.88 -38.82 -14.90
N ASP A 179 -8.34 -37.85 -14.17
CA ASP A 179 -8.73 -37.51 -12.80
C ASP A 179 -8.63 -35.98 -12.67
N GLN A 180 -9.43 -35.29 -13.48
CA GLN A 180 -9.43 -33.85 -13.57
C GLN A 180 -10.51 -33.29 -12.65
N GLN A 181 -10.20 -33.24 -11.35
CA GLN A 181 -10.85 -32.25 -10.50
C GLN A 181 -10.34 -30.90 -11.00
N ASP A 182 -11.15 -30.24 -11.82
CA ASP A 182 -10.91 -28.90 -12.32
C ASP A 182 -10.37 -28.06 -11.17
N CYS A 183 -9.10 -27.66 -11.30
CA CYS A 183 -8.49 -26.77 -10.33
C CYS A 183 -9.28 -25.47 -10.39
N ASN A 184 -10.21 -25.31 -9.46
CA ASN A 184 -10.89 -24.06 -9.13
C ASN A 184 -9.90 -23.06 -8.50
N TRP A 185 -8.72 -22.86 -9.10
CA TRP A 185 -7.71 -21.90 -8.61
C TRP A 185 -8.22 -20.46 -8.63
N LEU A 186 -9.34 -20.21 -9.32
CA LEU A 186 -10.06 -18.96 -9.38
C LEU A 186 -11.18 -18.80 -8.33
N GLN A 187 -11.55 -19.86 -7.59
CA GLN A 187 -12.60 -19.79 -6.55
C GLN A 187 -12.05 -19.47 -5.15
N GLY A 188 -10.74 -19.26 -5.02
CA GLY A 188 -10.05 -19.35 -3.74
C GLY A 188 -9.55 -18.05 -3.13
N ILE A 189 -10.15 -16.89 -3.40
CA ILE A 189 -9.84 -15.66 -2.64
C ILE A 189 -11.12 -15.19 -1.96
N SER A 190 -11.64 -16.04 -1.06
CA SER A 190 -12.78 -15.72 -0.20
C SER A 190 -12.41 -14.86 1.01
N ASN A 191 -11.15 -14.44 1.12
CA ASN A 191 -10.63 -13.68 2.24
C ASN A 191 -10.20 -12.28 1.80
N TYR A 192 -10.54 -11.27 2.63
CA TYR A 192 -10.07 -9.90 2.45
C TYR A 192 -8.55 -9.86 2.32
N CYS A 193 -8.06 -9.44 1.16
CA CYS A 193 -6.63 -9.27 0.90
C CYS A 193 -6.29 -7.77 0.79
N SER A 194 -5.09 -7.43 1.27
CA SER A 194 -4.45 -6.12 1.12
C SER A 194 -3.31 -6.27 0.11
N ILE A 195 -3.37 -5.52 -0.98
CA ILE A 195 -2.38 -5.56 -2.06
C ILE A 195 -1.65 -4.21 -2.14
N SER A 196 -0.33 -4.25 -2.18
CA SER A 196 0.52 -3.08 -2.45
C SER A 196 1.43 -3.35 -3.64
N ILE A 197 1.32 -2.54 -4.69
CA ILE A 197 2.09 -2.65 -5.94
C ILE A 197 2.86 -1.34 -6.17
N ARG A 198 4.18 -1.38 -6.05
CA ARG A 198 5.01 -0.18 -6.13
C ARG A 198 6.11 -0.31 -7.18
N ARG A 199 6.33 0.71 -7.99
CA ARG A 199 7.44 0.81 -8.96
C ARG A 199 7.58 -0.44 -9.86
N CYS A 200 6.48 -0.96 -10.40
CA CYS A 200 6.45 -2.14 -11.28
C CYS A 200 6.03 -1.75 -12.72
N PRO A 201 6.91 -1.11 -13.52
CA PRO A 201 6.53 -0.57 -14.84
C PRO A 201 6.19 -1.65 -15.87
N ASN A 202 6.80 -2.84 -15.76
CA ASN A 202 6.57 -3.95 -16.69
C ASN A 202 5.15 -4.50 -16.64
N LEU A 203 4.41 -4.28 -15.54
CA LEU A 203 3.01 -4.71 -15.44
C LEU A 203 2.15 -3.97 -16.49
N ILE A 204 2.39 -2.68 -16.71
CA ILE A 204 1.55 -1.84 -17.57
C ILE A 204 1.86 -2.09 -19.07
N SER A 205 3.05 -2.59 -19.39
CA SER A 205 3.57 -2.69 -20.77
C SER A 205 2.89 -3.71 -21.70
N LEU A 206 1.91 -4.48 -21.22
CA LEU A 206 1.20 -5.52 -21.98
C LEU A 206 -0.23 -5.11 -22.36
N GLU A 207 -0.42 -3.85 -22.75
CA GLU A 207 -1.55 -3.44 -23.60
C GLU A 207 -1.45 -4.15 -24.96
N GLY A 208 -1.84 -5.42 -24.99
CA GLY A 208 -1.76 -6.24 -26.20
C GLY A 208 -2.08 -7.69 -25.91
N HIS A 209 -3.34 -8.05 -26.09
CA HIS A 209 -3.83 -9.42 -26.26
C HIS A 209 -3.69 -10.36 -25.06
N GLN A 210 -4.76 -10.42 -24.27
CA GLN A 210 -5.56 -11.64 -24.19
C GLN A 210 -6.89 -11.28 -23.53
N GLU A 211 -7.94 -11.18 -24.36
CA GLU A 211 -9.28 -11.51 -23.88
C GLU A 211 -9.16 -12.91 -23.31
N MET A 212 -9.14 -13.03 -21.97
CA MET A 212 -9.41 -14.30 -21.34
C MET A 212 -10.85 -14.63 -21.70
N ASP A 213 -11.03 -15.60 -22.61
CA ASP A 213 -12.33 -16.16 -22.93
C ASP A 213 -13.09 -16.44 -21.63
N SER A 214 -14.26 -15.83 -21.57
CA SER A 214 -15.22 -15.85 -20.49
C SER A 214 -15.57 -17.27 -20.03
N THR A 215 -14.84 -17.85 -19.08
CA THR A 215 -15.28 -19.04 -18.33
C THR A 215 -14.86 -19.08 -16.86
N GLY A 216 -14.09 -18.11 -16.36
CA GLY A 216 -13.78 -17.99 -14.93
C GLY A 216 -13.82 -16.55 -14.46
N LYS A 217 -14.93 -16.10 -13.86
CA LYS A 217 -14.99 -14.82 -13.15
C LYS A 217 -14.04 -14.89 -11.95
N CYS A 218 -12.81 -14.42 -12.11
CA CYS A 218 -11.89 -14.19 -11.01
C CYS A 218 -12.43 -13.01 -10.20
N GLN A 219 -13.25 -13.27 -9.18
CA GLN A 219 -13.68 -12.23 -8.24
C GLN A 219 -12.61 -12.07 -7.18
N LEU A 220 -11.71 -11.09 -7.37
CA LEU A 220 -10.81 -10.66 -6.31
C LEU A 220 -11.62 -9.91 -5.24
N ILE A 221 -11.60 -10.42 -4.02
CA ILE A 221 -12.10 -9.69 -2.86
C ILE A 221 -10.94 -8.96 -2.20
N LEU A 222 -10.89 -7.64 -2.38
CA LEU A 222 -9.83 -6.79 -1.83
C LEU A 222 -10.42 -5.80 -0.86
N SER A 223 -9.72 -5.59 0.25
CA SER A 223 -10.06 -4.54 1.22
C SER A 223 -9.25 -3.28 0.97
N GLU A 224 -7.99 -3.45 0.59
CA GLU A 224 -7.01 -2.38 0.46
C GLU A 224 -6.15 -2.58 -0.78
N LEU A 225 -6.00 -1.50 -1.57
CA LEU A 225 -5.07 -1.42 -2.69
C LEU A 225 -4.18 -0.19 -2.52
N VAL A 226 -2.87 -0.40 -2.54
CA VAL A 226 -1.86 0.65 -2.51
C VAL A 226 -1.04 0.57 -3.79
N MET A 227 -0.93 1.66 -4.53
CA MET A 227 -0.22 1.65 -5.81
C MET A 227 0.52 2.96 -6.09
N ASN A 228 1.48 2.93 -7.02
CA ASN A 228 2.04 4.17 -7.55
C ASN A 228 1.34 4.63 -8.83
N ASP A 229 1.01 3.71 -9.74
CA ASP A 229 0.48 4.04 -11.06
C ASP A 229 -0.97 3.56 -11.22
N PRO A 230 -1.97 4.46 -11.33
CA PRO A 230 -3.37 4.07 -11.46
C PRO A 230 -3.71 3.39 -12.79
N SER A 231 -2.81 3.36 -13.79
CA SER A 231 -3.01 2.57 -15.01
C SER A 231 -3.18 1.08 -14.70
N LEU A 232 -2.62 0.61 -13.57
CA LEU A 232 -2.83 -0.75 -13.08
C LEU A 232 -4.31 -1.05 -12.75
N LEU A 233 -5.15 -0.05 -12.47
CA LEU A 233 -6.59 -0.26 -12.26
C LEU A 233 -7.29 -0.85 -13.49
N LEU A 234 -6.70 -0.66 -14.69
CA LEU A 234 -7.23 -1.19 -15.94
C LEU A 234 -6.79 -2.63 -16.23
N MET A 235 -5.82 -3.14 -15.48
CA MET A 235 -5.29 -4.47 -15.68
C MET A 235 -6.19 -5.54 -15.09
N VAL A 236 -6.32 -6.68 -15.78
CA VAL A 236 -6.90 -7.87 -15.17
C VAL A 236 -5.95 -8.38 -14.10
N PRO A 237 -6.46 -8.65 -12.88
CA PRO A 237 -7.86 -8.69 -12.45
C PRO A 237 -8.26 -7.49 -11.59
N LEU A 238 -7.40 -6.47 -11.44
CA LEU A 238 -7.72 -5.24 -10.69
C LEU A 238 -8.92 -4.49 -11.30
N ARG A 239 -9.10 -4.56 -12.62
CA ARG A 239 -10.27 -4.00 -13.31
C ARG A 239 -11.61 -4.59 -12.84
N SER A 240 -11.61 -5.83 -12.34
CA SER A 240 -12.82 -6.57 -11.97
C SER A 240 -13.18 -6.45 -10.48
N ILE A 241 -12.47 -5.64 -9.70
CA ILE A 241 -12.72 -5.49 -8.25
C ILE A 241 -13.98 -4.66 -8.01
N THR A 242 -14.84 -5.12 -7.10
CA THR A 242 -16.03 -4.40 -6.65
C THR A 242 -16.09 -4.16 -5.13
N SER A 243 -15.22 -4.82 -4.36
CA SER A 243 -15.32 -4.91 -2.89
C SER A 243 -14.34 -4.01 -2.12
N ILE A 244 -13.51 -3.25 -2.82
CA ILE A 244 -12.45 -2.43 -2.23
C ILE A 244 -12.97 -1.37 -1.26
N GLN A 245 -12.34 -1.23 -0.10
CA GLN A 245 -12.70 -0.24 0.92
C GLN A 245 -11.68 0.90 1.01
N ARG A 246 -10.41 0.62 0.71
CA ARG A 246 -9.29 1.55 0.84
C ARG A 246 -8.44 1.56 -0.43
N LEU A 247 -8.29 2.72 -1.06
CA LEU A 247 -7.39 2.96 -2.18
C LEU A 247 -6.38 4.05 -1.83
N GLU A 248 -5.09 3.75 -2.00
CA GLU A 248 -4.00 4.72 -1.86
C GLU A 248 -3.16 4.74 -3.14
N ILE A 249 -3.08 5.91 -3.78
CA ILE A 249 -2.20 6.14 -4.93
C ILE A 249 -1.11 7.11 -4.47
N LYS A 250 0.13 6.64 -4.35
CA LYS A 250 1.23 7.43 -3.80
C LYS A 250 2.51 7.41 -4.61
N GLU A 251 3.41 8.36 -4.39
CA GLU A 251 4.78 8.38 -4.92
C GLU A 251 4.87 8.22 -6.45
N ASN A 252 4.00 8.92 -7.19
CA ASN A 252 4.05 8.99 -8.65
C ASN A 252 4.50 10.38 -9.12
N TYR A 253 5.65 10.42 -9.75
CA TYR A 253 6.27 11.68 -10.16
C TYR A 253 6.03 12.03 -11.63
N ALA A 254 5.52 11.09 -12.43
CA ALA A 254 5.41 11.25 -13.88
C ALA A 254 3.96 11.40 -14.38
N MET A 255 2.99 10.88 -13.65
CA MET A 255 1.58 10.91 -14.06
C MET A 255 1.02 12.34 -14.08
N ILE A 256 0.45 12.72 -15.22
CA ILE A 256 -0.19 14.04 -15.43
C ILE A 256 -1.70 13.99 -15.19
N SER A 257 -2.35 12.90 -15.60
CA SER A 257 -3.79 12.68 -15.44
C SER A 257 -4.08 11.19 -15.32
N PHE A 258 -5.29 10.86 -14.87
CA PHE A 258 -5.79 9.49 -14.88
C PHE A 258 -6.10 9.03 -16.32
N PRO A 259 -6.00 7.72 -16.61
CA PRO A 259 -6.55 7.15 -17.84
C PRO A 259 -8.06 7.40 -17.95
N ILE A 260 -8.59 7.55 -19.17
CA ILE A 260 -10.00 7.89 -19.38
C ILE A 260 -10.94 6.77 -18.90
N GLU A 261 -10.47 5.52 -18.92
CA GLU A 261 -11.20 4.35 -18.42
C GLU A 261 -11.22 4.27 -16.88
N ALA A 262 -10.42 5.08 -16.17
CA ALA A 262 -10.41 5.10 -14.71
C ALA A 262 -11.76 5.58 -14.15
N ASP A 263 -12.47 6.47 -14.87
CA ASP A 263 -13.78 6.94 -14.43
C ASP A 263 -14.78 5.77 -14.27
N GLN A 264 -14.75 4.81 -15.21
CA GLN A 264 -15.60 3.60 -15.13
C GLN A 264 -15.23 2.72 -13.95
N TRP A 265 -13.93 2.64 -13.61
CA TRP A 265 -13.47 1.88 -12.46
C TRP A 265 -13.98 2.49 -11.15
N PHE A 266 -13.91 3.81 -10.98
CA PHE A 266 -14.44 4.49 -9.80
C PHE A 266 -15.96 4.34 -9.66
N LEU A 267 -16.72 4.38 -10.77
CA LEU A 267 -18.16 4.11 -10.76
C LEU A 267 -18.47 2.69 -10.26
N GLN A 268 -17.67 1.71 -10.67
CA GLN A 268 -17.82 0.31 -10.26
C GLN A 268 -17.63 0.10 -8.76
N VAL A 269 -16.75 0.88 -8.10
CA VAL A 269 -16.46 0.77 -6.66
C VAL A 269 -17.18 1.82 -5.81
N SER A 270 -18.14 2.54 -6.39
CA SER A 270 -18.84 3.67 -5.77
C SER A 270 -19.56 3.37 -4.46
N SER A 271 -19.99 2.12 -4.25
CA SER A 271 -20.71 1.66 -3.06
C SER A 271 -19.84 0.93 -2.04
N SER A 272 -18.55 0.73 -2.32
CA SER A 272 -17.63 -0.02 -1.46
C SER A 272 -16.47 0.82 -0.93
N LEU A 273 -15.96 1.75 -1.75
CA LEU A 273 -14.78 2.55 -1.40
C LEU A 273 -15.11 3.59 -0.31
N ARG A 274 -14.42 3.49 0.83
CA ARG A 274 -14.60 4.36 2.01
C ARG A 274 -13.44 5.31 2.26
N TYR A 275 -12.23 4.91 1.88
CA TYR A 275 -11.01 5.67 2.07
C TYR A 275 -10.27 5.81 0.75
N LEU A 276 -10.00 7.05 0.36
CA LEU A 276 -9.22 7.41 -0.83
C LEU A 276 -8.09 8.35 -0.43
N ASN A 277 -6.86 8.01 -0.79
CA ASN A 277 -5.69 8.82 -0.51
C ASN A 277 -4.79 9.00 -1.74
N PHE A 278 -4.45 10.24 -2.03
CA PHE A 278 -3.47 10.61 -3.06
C PHE A 278 -2.27 11.28 -2.39
N ARG A 279 -1.07 10.72 -2.53
CA ARG A 279 0.13 11.23 -1.84
C ARG A 279 1.35 11.38 -2.75
N CYS A 280 2.04 12.51 -2.69
CA CYS A 280 3.27 12.76 -3.46
C CYS A 280 3.08 12.52 -4.98
N LEU A 281 2.03 13.11 -5.56
CA LEU A 281 1.73 13.03 -7.00
C LEU A 281 2.19 14.31 -7.72
N LYS A 282 3.49 14.41 -8.01
CA LYS A 282 4.15 15.69 -8.34
C LYS A 282 3.74 16.33 -9.66
N SER A 283 3.31 15.53 -10.63
CA SER A 283 2.94 16.00 -11.97
C SER A 283 1.43 16.00 -12.22
N LEU A 284 0.61 15.56 -11.26
CA LEU A 284 -0.81 15.39 -11.44
C LEU A 284 -1.52 16.74 -11.52
N GLN A 285 -2.26 16.97 -12.61
CA GLN A 285 -2.95 18.23 -12.90
C GLN A 285 -4.47 18.14 -12.73
N SER A 286 -5.05 16.95 -12.91
CA SER A 286 -6.50 16.74 -12.82
C SER A 286 -6.86 15.38 -12.20
N LEU A 287 -8.01 15.36 -11.52
CA LEU A 287 -8.63 14.16 -10.97
C LEU A 287 -9.81 13.70 -11.84
N PRO A 288 -10.19 12.40 -11.78
CA PRO A 288 -11.34 11.88 -12.49
C PRO A 288 -12.64 12.54 -12.00
N SER A 289 -13.57 12.82 -12.91
CA SER A 289 -14.82 13.48 -12.57
C SER A 289 -15.78 12.56 -11.83
N SER A 290 -15.67 11.24 -12.02
CA SER A 290 -16.50 10.26 -11.34
C SER A 290 -16.26 10.13 -9.83
N LEU A 291 -15.27 10.85 -9.26
CA LEU A 291 -15.07 10.94 -7.81
C LEU A 291 -16.32 11.46 -7.08
N GLU A 292 -17.12 12.32 -7.73
CA GLU A 292 -18.38 12.82 -7.17
C GLU A 292 -19.43 11.72 -6.96
N SER A 293 -19.31 10.61 -7.70
CA SER A 293 -20.23 9.47 -7.66
C SER A 293 -19.92 8.46 -6.56
N LEU A 294 -18.83 8.63 -5.80
CA LEU A 294 -18.40 7.70 -4.75
C LEU A 294 -19.29 7.82 -3.49
N SER A 295 -20.50 7.26 -3.56
CA SER A 295 -21.56 7.35 -2.54
C SER A 295 -21.23 6.81 -1.15
N SER A 296 -20.18 6.00 -1.01
CA SER A 296 -19.73 5.44 0.28
C SER A 296 -18.41 6.02 0.77
N LEU A 297 -17.85 7.01 0.07
CA LEU A 297 -16.57 7.60 0.46
C LEU A 297 -16.72 8.41 1.74
N GLU A 298 -15.99 8.02 2.78
CA GLU A 298 -16.00 8.64 4.11
C GLU A 298 -14.79 9.56 4.29
N ILE A 299 -13.62 9.18 3.76
CA ILE A 299 -12.33 9.87 3.97
C ILE A 299 -11.63 10.10 2.64
N LEU A 300 -11.25 11.35 2.38
CA LEU A 300 -10.44 11.79 1.24
C LEU A 300 -9.22 12.55 1.77
N CYS A 301 -8.04 12.00 1.52
CA CYS A 301 -6.76 12.62 1.86
C CYS A 301 -5.99 12.94 0.58
N MET A 302 -5.44 14.15 0.51
CA MET A 302 -4.52 14.58 -0.55
C MET A 302 -3.32 15.26 0.08
N GLU A 303 -2.14 14.69 -0.12
CA GLU A 303 -0.88 15.20 0.43
C GLU A 303 0.12 15.37 -0.70
N ASP A 304 0.71 16.56 -0.81
CA ASP A 304 1.84 16.82 -1.70
C ASP A 304 1.52 16.53 -3.19
N VAL A 305 0.46 17.19 -3.69
CA VAL A 305 0.02 17.16 -5.10
C VAL A 305 0.08 18.59 -5.66
N PRO A 306 1.30 19.11 -5.92
CA PRO A 306 1.54 20.54 -6.11
C PRO A 306 0.98 21.12 -7.42
N GLN A 307 0.75 20.30 -8.45
CA GLN A 307 0.27 20.77 -9.77
C GLN A 307 -1.25 20.72 -9.93
N LEU A 308 -1.99 20.20 -8.95
CA LEU A 308 -3.44 20.09 -9.01
C LEU A 308 -4.07 21.48 -8.90
N GLN A 309 -4.75 21.91 -9.96
CA GLN A 309 -5.31 23.27 -10.04
C GLN A 309 -6.72 23.36 -9.47
N LEU A 310 -7.52 22.31 -9.65
CA LEU A 310 -8.93 22.26 -9.29
C LEU A 310 -9.27 20.92 -8.64
N LEU A 311 -10.14 20.97 -7.64
CA LEU A 311 -10.76 19.78 -7.08
C LEU A 311 -12.10 19.50 -7.80
N PRO A 312 -12.38 18.23 -8.15
CA PRO A 312 -13.72 17.86 -8.60
C PRO A 312 -14.73 18.00 -7.45
N ASN A 313 -16.01 17.91 -7.79
CA ASN A 313 -17.05 17.88 -6.77
C ASN A 313 -16.83 16.69 -5.83
N ILE A 314 -16.98 16.95 -4.54
CA ILE A 314 -16.77 15.96 -3.49
C ILE A 314 -18.09 15.25 -3.21
N PRO A 315 -18.09 13.90 -3.03
CA PRO A 315 -19.31 13.16 -2.74
C PRO A 315 -19.96 13.57 -1.42
N ALA A 316 -21.29 13.54 -1.37
CA ALA A 316 -22.08 13.95 -0.21
C ALA A 316 -21.92 13.05 1.04
N SER A 317 -21.31 11.87 0.89
CA SER A 317 -21.00 10.95 1.99
C SER A 317 -19.73 11.33 2.75
N LEU A 318 -18.91 12.25 2.22
CA LEU A 318 -17.59 12.51 2.79
C LEU A 318 -17.70 13.10 4.20
N GLU A 319 -17.02 12.47 5.15
CA GLU A 319 -16.95 12.88 6.57
C GLU A 319 -15.62 13.56 6.92
N ARG A 320 -14.53 13.23 6.23
CA ARG A 320 -13.19 13.76 6.50
C ARG A 320 -12.49 14.16 5.20
N LEU A 321 -12.07 15.42 5.13
CA LEU A 321 -11.29 15.99 4.04
C LEU A 321 -9.97 16.54 4.57
N GLU A 322 -8.86 16.02 4.05
CA GLU A 322 -7.50 16.48 4.35
C GLU A 322 -6.81 16.90 3.07
N LEU A 323 -6.41 18.16 3.00
CA LEU A 323 -5.69 18.74 1.87
C LEU A 323 -4.39 19.35 2.38
N ILE A 324 -3.27 18.78 1.96
CA ILE A 324 -1.95 19.07 2.53
C ILE A 324 -0.97 19.33 1.38
N TYR A 325 -0.31 20.49 1.39
CA TYR A 325 0.69 20.91 0.40
C TYR A 325 0.18 20.82 -1.06
N LEU A 326 -0.88 21.57 -1.37
CA LEU A 326 -1.46 21.68 -2.72
C LEU A 326 -1.14 23.05 -3.34
N GLU A 327 0.09 23.22 -3.81
CA GLU A 327 0.68 24.52 -4.17
C GLU A 327 0.00 25.25 -5.35
N SER A 328 -0.69 24.54 -6.26
CA SER A 328 -1.39 25.16 -7.40
C SER A 328 -2.91 25.27 -7.21
N LEU A 329 -3.44 24.78 -6.07
CA LEU A 329 -4.89 24.74 -5.85
C LEU A 329 -5.40 26.14 -5.51
N GLN A 330 -6.10 26.76 -6.46
CA GLN A 330 -6.54 28.16 -6.33
C GLN A 330 -7.84 28.32 -5.55
N CYS A 331 -8.74 27.34 -5.62
CA CYS A 331 -10.03 27.37 -4.94
C CYS A 331 -10.48 25.97 -4.53
N LEU A 332 -11.32 25.93 -3.49
CA LEU A 332 -12.10 24.75 -3.14
C LEU A 332 -13.45 24.78 -3.85
N PRO A 333 -14.14 23.63 -4.00
CA PRO A 333 -15.51 23.59 -4.49
C PRO A 333 -16.42 24.51 -3.68
N THR A 334 -17.38 25.18 -4.34
CA THR A 334 -18.26 26.16 -3.71
C THR A 334 -19.15 25.57 -2.63
N SER A 335 -19.52 24.29 -2.76
CA SER A 335 -20.23 23.53 -1.73
C SER A 335 -19.42 22.30 -1.35
N LEU A 336 -19.05 22.21 -0.07
CA LEU A 336 -18.48 20.99 0.50
C LEU A 336 -19.59 19.98 0.85
N SER A 337 -19.21 18.75 1.16
CA SER A 337 -20.12 17.70 1.60
C SER A 337 -20.90 18.12 2.86
N PHE A 338 -22.23 17.96 2.84
CA PHE A 338 -23.08 18.20 4.01
C PHE A 338 -22.82 17.23 5.17
N SER A 339 -22.12 16.12 4.92
CA SER A 339 -21.76 15.13 5.96
C SER A 339 -20.38 15.40 6.58
N LEU A 340 -19.66 16.43 6.12
CA LEU A 340 -18.27 16.68 6.49
C LEU A 340 -18.14 17.09 7.96
N LYS A 341 -17.43 16.26 8.75
CA LYS A 341 -17.18 16.48 10.18
C LYS A 341 -15.78 17.04 10.44
N TYR A 342 -14.81 16.74 9.58
CA TYR A 342 -13.42 17.13 9.74
C TYR A 342 -12.88 17.76 8.44
N LEU A 343 -12.32 18.97 8.56
CA LEU A 343 -11.63 19.66 7.47
C LEU A 343 -10.24 20.11 7.94
N GLU A 344 -9.20 19.64 7.26
CA GLU A 344 -7.82 20.08 7.47
C GLU A 344 -7.20 20.60 6.17
N LEU A 345 -6.70 21.83 6.23
CA LEU A 345 -6.03 22.51 5.13
C LEU A 345 -4.63 22.91 5.58
N VAL A 346 -3.60 22.43 4.90
CA VAL A 346 -2.20 22.67 5.24
C VAL A 346 -1.44 23.18 4.01
N GLY A 347 -0.84 24.36 4.08
CA GLY A 347 0.08 24.83 3.02
C GLY A 347 -0.56 24.96 1.64
N ILE A 348 -1.77 25.51 1.56
CA ILE A 348 -2.52 25.73 0.31
C ILE A 348 -2.65 27.24 0.08
N PRO A 349 -2.46 27.75 -1.15
CA PRO A 349 -2.51 29.19 -1.45
C PRO A 349 -3.94 29.75 -1.56
N LEU A 350 -4.85 29.35 -0.68
CA LEU A 350 -6.23 29.83 -0.68
C LEU A 350 -6.31 31.27 -0.16
N GLN A 351 -6.94 32.16 -0.93
CA GLN A 351 -7.28 33.51 -0.46
C GLN A 351 -8.52 33.50 0.44
N LYS A 352 -9.51 32.63 0.12
CA LYS A 352 -10.78 32.52 0.83
C LYS A 352 -11.21 31.06 0.92
N LEU A 353 -11.96 30.74 1.96
CA LEU A 353 -12.64 29.44 2.10
C LEU A 353 -14.07 29.52 1.54
N PRO A 354 -14.61 28.40 1.02
CA PRO A 354 -16.02 28.30 0.66
C PRO A 354 -16.89 28.30 1.93
N ASP A 355 -18.21 28.32 1.73
CA ASP A 355 -19.14 28.12 2.83
C ASP A 355 -18.95 26.73 3.45
N LEU A 356 -18.82 26.72 4.78
CA LEU A 356 -18.56 25.51 5.54
C LEU A 356 -19.89 24.83 5.92
N PRO A 357 -19.95 23.48 5.87
CA PRO A 357 -21.18 22.76 6.16
C PRO A 357 -21.53 22.82 7.65
N PRO A 358 -22.84 22.79 7.99
CA PRO A 358 -23.31 22.91 9.38
C PRO A 358 -23.04 21.66 10.23
N SER A 359 -22.50 20.59 9.65
CA SER A 359 -22.11 19.34 10.32
C SER A 359 -20.65 19.32 10.78
N LEU A 360 -19.86 20.34 10.42
CA LEU A 360 -18.43 20.40 10.68
C LEU A 360 -18.16 20.45 12.20
N CYS A 361 -17.42 19.47 12.71
CA CYS A 361 -17.03 19.37 14.11
C CYS A 361 -15.65 19.95 14.38
N GLU A 362 -14.76 19.85 13.39
CA GLU A 362 -13.35 20.21 13.54
C GLU A 362 -12.82 20.88 12.28
N LEU A 363 -12.26 22.08 12.45
CA LEU A 363 -11.61 22.86 11.40
C LEU A 363 -10.16 23.12 11.78
N ARG A 364 -9.23 22.66 10.94
CA ARG A 364 -7.81 22.89 11.12
C ARG A 364 -7.18 23.58 9.91
N LEU A 365 -6.54 24.71 10.16
CA LEU A 365 -5.90 25.56 9.15
C LEU A 365 -4.44 25.75 9.54
N PHE A 366 -3.53 25.23 8.72
CA PHE A 366 -2.10 25.30 8.96
C PHE A 366 -1.37 25.93 7.78
N ASN A 367 -0.46 26.87 8.04
CA ASN A 367 0.45 27.42 7.03
C ASN A 367 -0.29 27.97 5.78
N LEU A 368 -1.41 28.67 5.97
CA LEU A 368 -2.18 29.29 4.88
C LEU A 368 -1.73 30.74 4.71
N GLU A 369 -0.74 30.95 3.83
CA GLU A 369 -0.04 32.24 3.70
C GLU A 369 -0.88 33.36 3.08
N HIS A 370 -1.93 33.02 2.33
CA HIS A 370 -2.75 33.99 1.59
C HIS A 370 -4.17 34.17 2.15
N LEU A 371 -4.56 33.39 3.16
CA LEU A 371 -5.91 33.42 3.71
C LEU A 371 -6.11 34.68 4.56
N ASP A 372 -6.96 35.60 4.09
CA ASP A 372 -7.18 36.90 4.73
C ASP A 372 -8.41 36.94 5.65
N CYS A 373 -9.43 36.13 5.35
CA CYS A 373 -10.67 36.05 6.12
C CYS A 373 -11.22 34.62 6.19
N LEU A 374 -11.90 34.33 7.30
CA LEU A 374 -12.71 33.13 7.48
C LEU A 374 -14.16 33.41 7.06
N PRO A 375 -14.91 32.37 6.65
CA PRO A 375 -16.27 32.54 6.15
C PRO A 375 -17.19 33.05 7.26
N SER A 376 -18.06 33.99 6.92
CA SER A 376 -18.95 34.65 7.89
C SER A 376 -19.93 33.68 8.53
N CYS A 377 -20.28 32.58 7.85
CA CYS A 377 -21.15 31.52 8.35
C CYS A 377 -20.57 30.70 9.51
N LEU A 378 -19.30 30.89 9.91
CA LEU A 378 -18.68 30.12 11.01
C LEU A 378 -19.49 30.18 12.33
N HIS A 379 -20.14 31.32 12.62
CA HIS A 379 -20.96 31.50 13.81
C HIS A 379 -22.23 30.62 13.85
N SER A 380 -22.74 30.19 12.69
CA SER A 380 -23.97 29.40 12.59
C SER A 380 -23.72 27.89 12.67
N ILE A 381 -22.46 27.45 12.65
CA ILE A 381 -22.05 26.04 12.70
C ILE A 381 -22.07 25.55 14.16
N SER A 382 -23.24 25.15 14.63
CA SER A 382 -23.47 24.69 16.01
C SER A 382 -22.85 23.33 16.34
N SER A 383 -22.29 22.62 15.35
CA SER A 383 -21.54 21.39 15.55
C SER A 383 -20.05 21.61 15.85
N LEU A 384 -19.51 22.80 15.56
CA LEU A 384 -18.06 23.03 15.61
C LEU A 384 -17.56 23.00 17.06
N LEU A 385 -16.68 22.05 17.37
CA LEU A 385 -16.11 21.82 18.69
C LEU A 385 -14.66 22.29 18.79
N GLU A 386 -13.91 22.20 17.68
CA GLU A 386 -12.48 22.50 17.64
C GLU A 386 -12.12 23.36 16.43
N LEU A 387 -11.43 24.47 16.69
CA LEU A 387 -10.89 25.37 15.68
C LEU A 387 -9.39 25.56 15.93
N VAL A 388 -8.58 25.13 14.97
CA VAL A 388 -7.12 25.27 14.99
C VAL A 388 -6.68 26.16 13.84
N ILE A 389 -5.96 27.23 14.15
CA ILE A 389 -5.40 28.18 13.19
C ILE A 389 -3.93 28.37 13.53
N TYR A 390 -3.04 27.91 12.67
CA TYR A 390 -1.61 27.91 12.94
C TYR A 390 -0.85 28.43 11.72
N LYS A 391 0.01 29.44 11.91
CA LYS A 391 0.76 30.07 10.80
C LYS A 391 -0.16 30.57 9.68
N VAL A 392 -1.14 31.41 10.01
CA VAL A 392 -2.02 32.10 9.04
C VAL A 392 -1.77 33.61 9.13
N PRO A 393 -0.71 34.13 8.49
CA PRO A 393 -0.18 35.46 8.78
C PRO A 393 -1.04 36.61 8.27
N GLN A 394 -1.93 36.40 7.28
CA GLN A 394 -2.79 37.46 6.71
C GLN A 394 -4.13 37.61 7.44
N LEU A 395 -4.49 36.65 8.30
CA LEU A 395 -5.76 36.67 9.01
C LEU A 395 -5.74 37.71 10.13
N GLN A 396 -6.40 38.85 9.91
CA GLN A 396 -6.41 39.99 10.84
C GLN A 396 -7.50 39.87 11.92
N GLU A 397 -8.60 39.18 11.62
CA GLU A 397 -9.73 39.03 12.53
C GLU A 397 -10.47 37.71 12.36
N LEU A 398 -11.16 37.29 13.42
CA LEU A 398 -12.07 36.15 13.37
C LEU A 398 -13.51 36.63 13.19
N PRO A 399 -14.34 35.89 12.44
CA PRO A 399 -15.78 36.07 12.44
C PRO A 399 -16.35 35.69 13.81
N GLY A 400 -17.67 35.86 13.99
CA GLY A 400 -18.35 35.31 15.15
C GLY A 400 -18.05 33.81 15.29
N LEU A 401 -17.65 33.38 16.50
CA LEU A 401 -17.43 31.96 16.78
C LEU A 401 -18.73 31.32 17.27
N PRO A 402 -18.97 30.04 16.95
CA PRO A 402 -20.18 29.35 17.37
C PRO A 402 -20.17 29.10 18.89
N PRO A 403 -21.35 29.05 19.53
CA PRO A 403 -21.47 28.79 20.98
C PRO A 403 -21.08 27.36 21.38
N SER A 404 -20.96 26.44 20.43
CA SER A 404 -20.56 25.04 20.65
C SER A 404 -19.05 24.85 20.81
N LEU A 405 -18.24 25.86 20.46
CA LEU A 405 -16.79 25.74 20.37
C LEU A 405 -16.19 25.46 21.75
N LYS A 406 -15.42 24.37 21.86
CA LYS A 406 -14.79 23.91 23.12
C LYS A 406 -13.29 24.15 23.15
N SER A 407 -12.65 24.11 21.98
CA SER A 407 -11.20 24.27 21.81
C SER A 407 -10.91 25.29 20.72
N LEU A 408 -10.10 26.30 21.06
CA LEU A 408 -9.59 27.31 20.14
C LEU A 408 -8.06 27.40 20.28
N LEU A 409 -7.35 27.03 19.22
CA LEU A 409 -5.90 27.20 19.12
C LEU A 409 -5.59 28.18 18.00
N ILE A 410 -4.92 29.28 18.32
CA ILE A 410 -4.43 30.26 17.33
C ILE A 410 -2.94 30.45 17.60
N GLU A 411 -2.04 30.18 16.66
CA GLU A 411 -0.61 30.49 16.87
C GLU A 411 0.03 31.02 15.58
N TYR A 412 1.06 31.86 15.71
CA TYR A 412 1.84 32.41 14.58
C TYR A 412 0.99 33.10 13.48
N CYS A 413 -0.12 33.75 13.83
CA CYS A 413 -0.99 34.51 12.92
C CYS A 413 -0.67 36.01 12.94
N HIS A 414 -1.46 36.83 12.23
CA HIS A 414 -1.23 38.28 12.13
C HIS A 414 -1.09 38.95 13.50
N PRO A 415 -0.13 39.88 13.71
CA PRO A 415 0.07 40.53 15.00
C PRO A 415 -1.19 41.22 15.55
N GLN A 416 -2.01 41.84 14.71
CA GLN A 416 -3.27 42.47 15.17
C GLN A 416 -4.27 41.45 15.72
N LEU A 417 -4.35 40.26 15.11
CA LEU A 417 -5.16 39.16 15.62
C LEU A 417 -4.64 38.75 16.99
N MET A 418 -3.32 38.53 17.08
CA MET A 418 -2.66 38.15 18.32
C MET A 418 -2.73 39.22 19.41
N GLU A 419 -2.75 40.51 19.08
CA GLU A 419 -2.96 41.57 20.06
C GLU A 419 -4.40 41.64 20.54
N ARG A 420 -5.37 41.52 19.61
CA ARG A 420 -6.81 41.50 19.94
C ARG A 420 -7.14 40.36 20.89
N TYR A 421 -6.56 39.18 20.67
CA TYR A 421 -6.92 37.97 21.42
C TYR A 421 -5.89 37.52 22.47
N GLY A 422 -4.64 37.98 22.39
CA GLY A 422 -3.54 37.60 23.30
C GLY A 422 -3.29 38.56 24.48
N LYS A 423 -3.74 39.83 24.43
CA LYS A 423 -3.48 40.82 25.52
C LYS A 423 -4.58 40.93 26.58
N TYR A 424 -5.78 40.39 26.36
CA TYR A 424 -6.90 40.53 27.32
C TYR A 424 -7.78 39.28 27.39
N ALA A 425 -7.26 38.18 27.94
CA ALA A 425 -8.11 37.07 28.38
C ALA A 425 -9.19 37.53 29.39
N ALA A 426 -8.94 38.61 30.14
CA ALA A 426 -9.86 39.15 31.15
C ALA A 426 -10.99 40.06 30.61
N SER A 427 -10.90 40.58 29.38
CA SER A 427 -11.94 41.49 28.81
C SER A 427 -12.96 40.76 27.93
N TYR A 428 -12.69 39.51 27.55
CA TYR A 428 -13.50 38.74 26.60
C TYR A 428 -14.15 37.50 27.20
N GLU A 429 -14.19 37.37 28.53
CA GLU A 429 -14.95 36.32 29.24
C GLU A 429 -16.43 36.27 28.80
N GLN A 430 -17.01 37.37 28.30
CA GLN A 430 -18.37 37.38 27.75
C GLN A 430 -18.52 36.82 26.32
N ARG A 431 -17.44 36.76 25.51
CA ARG A 431 -17.48 36.23 24.12
C ARG A 431 -16.85 34.85 23.96
N PHE A 432 -15.95 34.45 24.85
CA PHE A 432 -15.27 33.15 24.83
C PHE A 432 -15.44 32.35 26.12
N GLY A 433 -16.22 32.83 27.08
CA GLY A 433 -16.41 32.16 28.38
C GLY A 433 -16.99 30.75 28.28
N HIS A 434 -17.60 30.39 27.14
CA HIS A 434 -18.06 29.02 26.85
C HIS A 434 -16.95 28.09 26.34
N ILE A 435 -15.79 28.61 25.92
CA ILE A 435 -14.69 27.82 25.34
C ILE A 435 -13.78 27.31 26.47
N HIS A 436 -13.74 25.99 26.65
CA HIS A 436 -13.01 25.36 27.77
C HIS A 436 -11.48 25.36 27.61
N ARG A 437 -10.97 25.39 26.38
CA ARG A 437 -9.53 25.38 26.08
C ARG A 437 -9.22 26.45 25.03
N VAL A 438 -8.50 27.48 25.45
CA VAL A 438 -8.03 28.56 24.58
C VAL A 438 -6.51 28.65 24.69
N ARG A 439 -5.80 28.53 23.57
CA ARG A 439 -4.36 28.76 23.47
C ARG A 439 -4.09 29.67 22.28
N ILE A 440 -3.42 30.80 22.54
CA ILE A 440 -3.20 31.91 21.60
C ILE A 440 -1.71 32.27 21.58
#